data_AF-A0A1S3YAB5-F1
#
_entry.id   AF-A0A1S3YAB5-F1
#
_cell.length_a   1.000
_cell.length_b   1.000
_cell.length_c   1.000
_cell.angle_alpha   90.00
_cell.angle_beta   90.00
_cell.angle_gamma   90.00
#
_symmetry.space_group_name_H-M   'P 1'
#
loop_
_entity.id
_entity.type
_entity.pdbx_description
1 polymer ?
#
loop_
_entity_poly.entity_id
_entity_poly.type
_entity_poly.pdbx_seq_one_letter_code
_entity_poly.pdbx_strand_id
1 'polypeptide(L)'
;YLCAAELLGFDSFIPPFVTARGKEILKGVNYASGVAGIRDETGYRWTLYSYGARKVAVSNIGLLGCLPEELEVFGRNASGCVDFINNYVKLFNDKLKLLIDDLNINLPNARFIYINQTSISSGGPSPVGFTVDSSCCITSDTIAKGQCRKGEVPCNNRNQYIFFDNFHPTEIANMATARRSFNAFLPSDAYPTDISQLVQT
;
A
#
# COMPACT_ATOMS: atom_id res chain seq x y z
N TYR A 1 -8.34 -11.75 -12.04
CA TYR A 1 -7.41 -10.60 -12.06
C TYR A 1 -6.05 -11.11 -11.60
N LEU A 2 -4.93 -10.46 -11.93
CA LEU A 2 -3.59 -10.88 -11.49
C LEU A 2 -3.08 -9.92 -10.39
N CYS A 3 -2.37 -10.44 -9.39
CA CYS A 3 -1.69 -9.69 -8.34
C CYS A 3 -0.23 -9.37 -8.71
N ALA A 4 0.47 -8.58 -7.87
CA ALA A 4 1.84 -8.15 -8.16
C ALA A 4 2.83 -9.32 -8.38
N ALA A 5 2.71 -10.39 -7.60
CA ALA A 5 3.60 -11.56 -7.73
C ALA A 5 3.43 -12.25 -9.09
N GLU A 6 2.19 -12.40 -9.56
CA GLU A 6 1.90 -13.01 -10.86
C GLU A 6 2.39 -12.12 -12.01
N LEU A 7 2.26 -10.79 -11.89
CA LEU A 7 2.80 -9.84 -12.88
C LEU A 7 4.34 -9.87 -12.95
N LEU A 8 4.99 -10.20 -11.84
CA LEU A 8 6.43 -10.40 -11.76
C LEU A 8 6.89 -11.79 -12.23
N GLY A 9 5.96 -12.67 -12.62
CA GLY A 9 6.27 -14.01 -13.12
C GLY A 9 6.61 -15.03 -12.05
N PHE A 10 6.18 -14.83 -10.79
CA PHE A 10 6.37 -15.84 -9.75
C PHE A 10 5.41 -17.02 -9.96
N ASP A 11 5.96 -18.24 -9.97
CA ASP A 11 5.18 -19.49 -10.07
C ASP A 11 4.32 -19.78 -8.83
N SER A 12 4.65 -19.13 -7.71
CA SER A 12 3.99 -19.31 -6.41
C SER A 12 3.97 -18.00 -5.64
N PHE A 13 2.93 -17.77 -4.84
CA PHE A 13 2.86 -16.59 -3.99
C PHE A 13 4.02 -16.55 -2.97
N ILE A 14 4.53 -15.34 -2.73
CA ILE A 14 5.54 -15.08 -1.71
C ILE A 14 4.90 -15.41 -0.34
N PRO A 15 5.47 -16.33 0.46
CA PRO A 15 4.87 -16.74 1.72
C PRO A 15 4.90 -15.58 2.73
N PRO A 16 3.89 -15.47 3.62
CA PRO A 16 3.95 -14.51 4.70
C PRO A 16 5.08 -14.90 5.66
N PHE A 17 5.77 -13.90 6.20
CA PHE A 17 6.90 -14.05 7.11
C PHE A 17 6.61 -15.02 8.26
N VAL A 18 5.38 -14.97 8.81
CA VAL A 18 4.94 -15.86 9.91
C VAL A 18 5.02 -17.36 9.57
N THR A 19 4.97 -17.71 8.27
CA THR A 19 5.04 -19.10 7.80
C THR A 19 6.34 -19.46 7.09
N ALA A 20 7.07 -18.48 6.57
CA ALA A 20 8.28 -18.73 5.78
C ALA A 20 9.40 -19.34 6.64
N ARG A 21 10.04 -20.41 6.15
CA ARG A 21 11.17 -21.05 6.87
C ARG A 21 12.38 -21.31 5.97
N GLY A 22 13.57 -21.25 6.59
CA GLY A 22 14.82 -21.68 5.97
C GLY A 22 15.06 -21.07 4.58
N LYS A 23 15.22 -21.92 3.57
CA LYS A 23 15.52 -21.50 2.18
C LYS A 23 14.37 -20.78 1.49
N GLU A 24 13.13 -20.87 2.00
CA GLU A 24 11.99 -20.13 1.43
C GLU A 24 12.19 -18.62 1.54
N ILE A 25 12.87 -18.17 2.60
CA ILE A 25 13.17 -16.75 2.83
C ILE A 25 14.01 -16.17 1.69
N LEU A 26 14.87 -16.99 1.07
CA LEU A 26 15.73 -16.56 -0.05
C LEU A 26 14.93 -16.29 -1.33
N LYS A 27 13.70 -16.81 -1.45
CA LYS A 27 12.80 -16.52 -2.58
C LYS A 27 11.95 -15.26 -2.35
N GLY A 28 12.01 -14.67 -1.16
CA GLY A 28 11.19 -13.54 -0.73
C GLY A 28 10.27 -13.89 0.43
N VAL A 29 9.91 -12.88 1.22
CA VAL A 29 8.94 -12.97 2.30
C VAL A 29 8.03 -11.76 2.29
N ASN A 30 6.75 -11.96 2.59
CA ASN A 30 5.80 -10.87 2.74
C ASN A 30 5.65 -10.50 4.22
N TYR A 31 5.83 -9.23 4.55
CA TYR A 31 5.56 -8.69 5.88
C TYR A 31 4.27 -7.88 5.86
N ALA A 32 3.31 -8.24 6.70
CA ALA A 32 2.21 -7.33 7.03
C ALA A 32 2.65 -6.49 8.24
N SER A 33 3.10 -5.26 8.00
CA SER A 33 3.34 -4.28 9.08
C SER A 33 2.38 -3.12 8.92
N GLY A 34 1.69 -2.76 10.01
CA GLY A 34 0.78 -1.61 10.10
C GLY A 34 1.47 -0.28 10.40
N VAL A 35 2.80 -0.23 10.45
CA VAL A 35 3.57 1.00 10.65
C VAL A 35 4.94 0.86 10.01
N ALA A 36 5.25 1.77 9.08
CA ALA A 36 6.60 1.99 8.57
C ALA A 36 7.06 3.37 9.04
N GLY A 37 7.81 3.41 10.15
CA GLY A 37 8.50 4.62 10.58
C GLY A 37 9.77 4.81 9.76
N ILE A 38 9.91 5.96 9.09
CA ILE A 38 11.15 6.41 8.43
C ILE A 38 11.85 7.40 9.35
N ARG A 39 12.02 7.02 10.62
CA ARG A 39 12.92 7.71 11.53
C ARG A 39 14.33 7.22 11.22
N ASP A 40 15.35 8.07 11.29
CA ASP A 40 16.74 7.62 11.10
C ASP A 40 17.11 6.52 12.12
N GLU A 41 16.46 6.52 13.28
CA GLU A 41 16.66 5.51 14.33
C GLU A 41 15.95 4.17 14.05
N THR A 42 14.86 4.16 13.26
CA THR A 42 14.18 2.92 12.80
C THR A 42 14.61 2.51 11.40
N GLY A 43 15.23 3.45 10.69
CA GLY A 43 15.79 3.36 9.37
C GLY A 43 17.07 2.56 9.44
N TYR A 44 16.90 1.24 9.41
CA TYR A 44 17.94 0.33 8.95
C TYR A 44 18.57 0.83 7.64
N ARG A 45 17.90 1.71 6.85
CA ARG A 45 18.21 2.52 5.63
C ARG A 45 19.18 1.90 4.63
N TRP A 46 20.28 1.37 5.12
CA TRP A 46 21.29 0.61 4.42
C TRP A 46 21.12 -0.90 4.54
N THR A 47 20.56 -1.50 5.60
CA THR A 47 20.58 -2.95 5.79
C THR A 47 20.08 -3.75 4.59
N LEU A 48 18.95 -3.41 3.97
CA LEU A 48 18.54 -4.09 2.72
C LEU A 48 19.57 -3.86 1.58
N TYR A 49 20.06 -2.64 1.41
CA TYR A 49 21.09 -2.33 0.42
C TYR A 49 22.43 -3.04 0.71
N SER A 50 22.91 -3.05 1.95
CA SER A 50 24.07 -3.78 2.45
C SER A 50 23.91 -5.29 2.28
N TYR A 51 22.68 -5.80 2.34
CA TYR A 51 22.34 -7.19 2.02
C TYR A 51 22.09 -7.45 0.53
N GLY A 52 22.32 -6.47 -0.34
CA GLY A 52 22.31 -6.66 -1.80
C GLY A 52 21.04 -6.22 -2.51
N ALA A 53 20.05 -5.62 -1.83
CA ALA A 53 18.90 -5.04 -2.51
C ALA A 53 19.34 -3.89 -3.43
N ARG A 54 18.93 -3.94 -4.70
CA ARG A 54 19.27 -2.92 -5.72
C ARG A 54 18.05 -2.35 -6.43
N LYS A 55 16.89 -3.01 -6.35
CA LYS A 55 15.63 -2.53 -6.92
C LYS A 55 14.63 -2.43 -5.80
N VAL A 56 14.17 -1.22 -5.48
CA VAL A 56 13.32 -0.97 -4.32
C VAL A 56 12.14 -0.09 -4.73
N ALA A 57 10.93 -0.62 -4.60
CA ALA A 57 9.70 0.15 -4.74
C ALA A 57 9.21 0.56 -3.35
N VAL A 58 9.04 1.87 -3.15
CA VAL A 58 8.62 2.46 -1.87
C VAL A 58 7.25 3.08 -2.06
N SER A 59 6.24 2.54 -1.38
CA SER A 59 4.89 3.11 -1.39
C SER A 59 4.77 4.25 -0.40
N ASN A 60 4.08 5.31 -0.81
CA ASN A 60 3.71 6.41 0.09
C ASN A 60 2.48 6.05 0.94
N ILE A 61 2.03 7.02 1.75
CA ILE A 61 0.81 6.86 2.55
C ILE A 61 -0.42 7.23 1.70
N GLY A 62 -1.42 6.35 1.66
CA GLY A 62 -2.73 6.61 1.06
C GLY A 62 -3.53 7.66 1.83
N LEU A 63 -4.73 8.01 1.34
CA LEU A 63 -5.58 9.03 1.99
C LEU A 63 -6.17 8.52 3.32
N LEU A 64 -5.41 8.64 4.41
CA LEU A 64 -5.85 8.18 5.74
C LEU A 64 -7.14 8.88 6.20
N GLY A 65 -7.33 10.16 5.89
CA GLY A 65 -8.55 10.87 6.24
C GLY A 65 -9.81 10.35 5.53
N CYS A 66 -9.66 9.44 4.58
CA CYS A 66 -10.78 8.80 3.88
C CYS A 66 -11.07 7.38 4.41
N LEU A 67 -10.35 6.91 5.44
CA LEU A 67 -10.64 5.61 6.06
C LEU A 67 -11.99 5.66 6.80
N PRO A 68 -12.80 4.59 6.75
CA PRO A 68 -14.06 4.54 7.49
C PRO A 68 -13.93 4.85 8.98
N GLU A 69 -12.83 4.43 9.64
CA GLU A 69 -12.62 4.73 11.07
C GLU A 69 -12.47 6.24 11.30
N GLU A 70 -11.65 6.92 10.50
CA GLU A 70 -11.42 8.37 10.63
C GLU A 70 -12.71 9.15 10.35
N LEU A 71 -13.51 8.70 9.39
CA LEU A 71 -14.82 9.25 9.11
C LEU A 71 -15.81 9.02 10.26
N GLU A 72 -15.75 7.89 10.95
CA GLU A 72 -16.57 7.60 12.13
C GLU A 72 -16.20 8.50 13.31
N VAL A 73 -14.91 8.76 13.52
CA VAL A 73 -14.39 9.55 14.64
C VAL A 73 -14.56 11.06 14.42
N PHE A 74 -14.26 11.56 13.23
CA PHE A 74 -14.18 13.00 12.94
C PHE A 74 -15.33 13.52 12.07
N GLY A 75 -16.10 12.63 11.45
CA GLY A 75 -17.14 12.99 10.48
C GLY A 75 -16.58 13.28 9.08
N ARG A 76 -17.51 13.53 8.13
CA ARG A 76 -17.18 13.89 6.74
C ARG A 76 -17.18 15.40 6.55
N ASN A 77 -16.14 15.94 5.91
CA ASN A 77 -16.14 17.33 5.43
C ASN A 77 -16.76 17.42 4.03
N ALA A 78 -16.84 18.64 3.47
CA ALA A 78 -17.29 18.89 2.10
C ALA A 78 -16.46 18.14 1.03
N SER A 79 -15.20 17.80 1.32
CA SER A 79 -14.33 16.99 0.47
C SER A 79 -14.69 15.50 0.47
N GLY A 80 -15.55 15.04 1.39
CA GLY A 80 -15.84 13.64 1.64
C GLY A 80 -14.85 12.93 2.56
N CYS A 81 -13.76 13.58 2.98
CA CYS A 81 -12.73 13.03 3.86
C CYS A 81 -12.38 13.99 5.01
N VAL A 82 -11.54 13.54 5.95
CA VAL A 82 -10.98 14.35 7.04
C VAL A 82 -9.73 15.10 6.55
N ASP A 83 -9.89 16.38 6.21
CA ASP A 83 -8.84 17.13 5.49
C ASP A 83 -7.55 17.30 6.28
N PHE A 84 -7.61 17.56 7.59
CA PHE A 84 -6.40 17.79 8.37
C PHE A 84 -5.50 16.56 8.42
N ILE A 85 -6.09 15.35 8.46
CA ILE A 85 -5.34 14.09 8.40
C ILE A 85 -4.64 13.97 7.04
N ASN A 86 -5.36 14.23 5.95
CA ASN A 86 -4.80 14.18 4.60
C ASN A 86 -3.72 15.26 4.37
N ASN A 87 -3.80 16.41 5.04
CA ASN A 87 -2.74 17.42 5.02
C ASN A 87 -1.44 16.91 5.66
N TYR A 88 -1.51 16.19 6.79
CA TYR A 88 -0.33 15.56 7.38
C TYR A 88 0.23 14.44 6.50
N VAL A 89 -0.64 13.62 5.89
CA VAL A 89 -0.24 12.61 4.89
C VAL A 89 0.52 13.26 3.74
N LYS A 90 0.01 14.38 3.20
CA LYS A 90 0.66 15.12 2.13
C LYS A 90 2.08 15.57 2.51
N LEU A 91 2.24 16.15 3.70
CA LEU A 91 3.56 16.59 4.19
C LEU A 91 4.56 15.43 4.27
N PHE A 92 4.12 14.26 4.75
CA PHE A 92 4.95 13.06 4.79
C PHE A 92 5.34 12.62 3.38
N ASN A 93 4.35 12.52 2.48
CA ASN A 93 4.54 12.04 1.12
C ASN A 93 5.47 12.95 0.29
N ASP A 94 5.36 14.27 0.46
CA ASP A 94 6.24 15.25 -0.19
C ASP A 94 7.71 15.04 0.23
N LYS A 95 7.96 14.81 1.53
CA LYS A 95 9.31 14.52 2.05
C LYS A 95 9.81 13.14 1.63
N LEU A 96 8.93 12.14 1.55
CA LEU A 96 9.28 10.80 1.09
C LEU A 96 9.76 10.83 -0.35
N LYS A 97 9.11 11.59 -1.23
CA LYS A 97 9.55 11.73 -2.62
C LYS A 97 10.99 12.30 -2.71
N LEU A 98 11.28 13.35 -1.94
CA LEU A 98 12.63 13.92 -1.86
C LEU A 98 13.68 12.93 -1.33
N LEU A 99 13.28 12.08 -0.38
CA LEU A 99 14.16 11.00 0.11
C LEU A 99 14.47 9.96 -0.98
N ILE A 100 13.53 9.67 -1.87
CA ILE A 100 13.80 8.76 -3.00
C ILE A 100 14.87 9.33 -3.93
N ASP A 101 14.86 10.64 -4.16
CA ASP A 101 15.90 11.31 -4.94
C ASP A 101 17.27 11.22 -4.24
N ASP A 102 17.31 11.52 -2.94
CA ASP A 102 18.54 11.43 -2.15
C ASP A 102 19.12 10.01 -2.13
N LEU A 103 18.27 8.98 -2.00
CA LEU A 103 18.70 7.58 -2.03
C LEU A 103 19.29 7.20 -3.40
N ASN A 104 18.70 7.65 -4.50
CA ASN A 104 19.22 7.39 -5.84
C ASN A 104 20.56 8.11 -6.12
N ILE A 105 20.83 9.23 -5.44
CA ILE A 105 22.12 9.93 -5.51
C ILE A 105 23.18 9.21 -4.67
N ASN A 106 22.82 8.81 -3.45
CA ASN A 106 23.78 8.35 -2.45
C ASN A 106 24.01 6.83 -2.46
N LEU A 107 23.16 6.04 -3.11
CA LEU A 107 23.28 4.58 -3.21
C LEU A 107 23.58 4.12 -4.64
N PRO A 108 24.87 4.10 -5.04
CA PRO A 108 25.23 3.72 -6.39
C PRO A 108 24.80 2.29 -6.70
N ASN A 109 24.40 2.05 -7.95
CA ASN A 109 23.89 0.78 -8.45
C ASN A 109 22.54 0.33 -7.86
N ALA A 110 21.94 1.09 -6.93
CA ALA A 110 20.56 0.87 -6.52
C ALA A 110 19.62 1.84 -7.27
N ARG A 111 18.37 1.42 -7.41
CA ARG A 111 17.27 2.20 -7.97
C ARG A 111 16.08 2.12 -7.03
N PHE A 112 15.68 3.28 -6.56
CA PHE A 112 14.51 3.49 -5.73
C PHE A 112 13.43 4.16 -6.56
N ILE A 113 12.22 3.62 -6.50
CA ILE A 113 11.03 4.26 -7.07
C ILE A 113 10.02 4.54 -5.96
N TYR A 114 9.23 5.57 -6.18
CA TYR A 114 8.11 6.02 -5.38
C TYR A 114 6.81 5.53 -6.03
N ILE A 115 5.98 4.83 -5.27
CA ILE A 115 4.62 4.43 -5.67
C ILE A 115 3.61 5.30 -4.93
N ASN A 116 2.78 6.00 -5.69
CA ASN A 116 1.86 7.01 -5.20
C ASN A 116 0.47 6.42 -4.91
N GLN A 117 0.32 5.81 -3.74
CA GLN A 117 -0.95 5.31 -3.23
C GLN A 117 -2.02 6.40 -3.17
N THR A 118 -1.65 7.65 -2.88
CA THR A 118 -2.61 8.78 -2.92
C THR A 118 -3.21 8.99 -4.32
N SER A 119 -2.38 8.96 -5.38
CA SER A 119 -2.85 9.04 -6.77
C SER A 119 -3.64 7.81 -7.17
N ILE A 120 -3.17 6.62 -6.79
CA ILE A 120 -3.79 5.34 -7.12
C ILE A 120 -5.18 5.23 -6.48
N SER A 121 -5.35 5.71 -5.24
CA SER A 121 -6.63 5.70 -4.54
C SER A 121 -7.60 6.80 -5.00
N SER A 122 -7.11 7.91 -5.57
CA SER A 122 -7.95 9.08 -5.93
C SER A 122 -8.21 9.25 -7.43
N GLY A 123 -7.35 8.76 -8.30
CA GLY A 123 -7.37 9.09 -9.73
C GLY A 123 -7.80 7.93 -10.62
N GLY A 124 -8.89 8.07 -11.36
CA GLY A 124 -9.23 7.23 -12.52
C GLY A 124 -10.62 6.58 -12.44
N PRO A 125 -11.27 6.30 -13.58
CA PRO A 125 -12.50 5.51 -13.59
C PRO A 125 -12.14 4.16 -12.98
N SER A 126 -12.74 3.82 -11.85
CA SER A 126 -12.46 2.54 -11.23
C SER A 126 -12.75 1.45 -12.26
N PRO A 127 -11.75 0.65 -12.71
CA PRO A 127 -12.02 -0.50 -13.57
C PRO A 127 -12.93 -1.53 -12.86
N VAL A 128 -13.14 -1.31 -11.57
CA VAL A 128 -13.86 -2.13 -10.62
C VAL A 128 -15.00 -1.27 -10.09
N GLY A 129 -16.25 -1.63 -10.32
CA GLY A 129 -17.42 -0.87 -9.86
C GLY A 129 -17.55 -0.82 -8.33
N PHE A 130 -16.62 -0.16 -7.65
CA PHE A 130 -16.71 0.16 -6.24
C PHE A 130 -17.86 1.13 -6.04
N THR A 131 -18.86 0.68 -5.31
CA THR A 131 -20.06 1.47 -5.01
C THR A 131 -20.24 1.67 -3.52
N VAL A 132 -19.37 1.06 -2.70
CA VAL A 132 -19.48 1.08 -1.23
C VAL A 132 -18.14 1.47 -0.60
N ASP A 133 -18.16 2.56 0.17
CA ASP A 133 -17.02 3.17 0.86
C ASP A 133 -17.00 2.85 2.38
N SER A 134 -17.76 1.84 2.80
CA SER A 134 -17.80 1.32 4.18
C SER A 134 -17.21 -0.10 4.26
N SER A 135 -17.15 -0.65 5.49
CA SER A 135 -16.60 -1.97 5.75
C SER A 135 -17.49 -3.10 5.25
N CYS A 136 -16.87 -4.09 4.60
CA CYS A 136 -17.55 -5.33 4.17
C CYS A 136 -17.78 -6.31 5.34
N CYS A 137 -16.96 -6.28 6.38
CA CYS A 137 -17.17 -7.11 7.57
C CYS A 137 -17.85 -6.34 8.71
N ILE A 138 -18.39 -7.10 9.67
CA ILE A 138 -18.84 -6.53 10.94
C ILE A 138 -17.60 -6.20 11.77
N THR A 139 -17.45 -4.92 12.12
CA THR A 139 -16.29 -4.42 12.86
C THR A 139 -16.51 -4.48 14.38
N SER A 140 -15.41 -4.57 15.11
CA SER A 140 -15.40 -4.53 16.57
C SER A 140 -15.56 -3.09 17.06
N ASP A 141 -16.27 -2.92 18.16
CA ASP A 141 -16.46 -1.68 18.91
C ASP A 141 -15.67 -1.66 20.22
N THR A 142 -15.00 -2.77 20.56
CA THR A 142 -14.33 -2.98 21.85
C THR A 142 -12.85 -3.30 21.68
N ILE A 143 -12.53 -4.54 21.31
CA ILE A 143 -11.15 -5.01 21.09
C ILE A 143 -10.79 -4.77 19.63
N ALA A 144 -9.69 -4.06 19.37
CA ALA A 144 -9.26 -3.68 18.02
C ALA A 144 -10.41 -2.98 17.26
N LYS A 145 -10.92 -1.88 17.84
CA LYS A 145 -12.03 -1.10 17.27
C LYS A 145 -11.78 -0.82 15.78
N GLY A 146 -12.82 -1.00 14.97
CA GLY A 146 -12.80 -0.80 13.53
C GLY A 146 -12.27 -1.98 12.71
N GLN A 147 -11.58 -2.94 13.33
CA GLN A 147 -11.18 -4.18 12.65
C GLN A 147 -12.31 -5.23 12.68
N CYS A 148 -12.28 -6.20 11.76
CA CYS A 148 -13.30 -7.25 11.73
C CYS A 148 -13.37 -8.04 13.03
N ARG A 149 -14.60 -8.30 13.50
CA ARG A 149 -14.84 -9.25 14.60
C ARG A 149 -14.46 -10.66 14.16
N LYS A 150 -13.73 -11.37 15.03
CA LYS A 150 -13.28 -12.73 14.77
C LYS A 150 -14.48 -13.67 14.64
N GLY A 151 -14.51 -14.45 13.55
CA GLY A 151 -15.54 -15.49 13.33
C GLY A 151 -16.79 -14.99 12.60
N GLU A 152 -16.92 -13.68 12.36
CA GLU A 152 -18.02 -13.14 11.57
C GLU A 152 -17.85 -13.45 10.09
N VAL A 153 -18.97 -13.62 9.39
CA VAL A 153 -19.01 -13.81 7.94
C VAL A 153 -19.02 -12.43 7.26
N PRO A 154 -17.98 -12.06 6.49
CA PRO A 154 -17.99 -10.79 5.76
C PRO A 154 -19.00 -10.80 4.61
N CYS A 155 -19.35 -9.62 4.09
CA CYS A 155 -20.31 -9.42 3.01
C CYS A 155 -20.12 -10.37 1.80
N ASN A 156 -21.21 -10.64 1.09
CA ASN A 156 -21.19 -11.54 -0.08
C ASN A 156 -20.65 -10.85 -1.34
N ASN A 157 -20.86 -9.55 -1.50
CA ASN A 157 -20.53 -8.73 -2.68
C ASN A 157 -19.20 -7.96 -2.52
N ARG A 158 -18.14 -8.67 -2.12
CA ARG A 158 -16.81 -8.10 -1.80
C ARG A 158 -16.16 -7.32 -2.93
N ASN A 159 -16.54 -7.60 -4.17
CA ASN A 159 -16.07 -6.93 -5.37
C ASN A 159 -16.62 -5.49 -5.53
N GLN A 160 -17.59 -5.09 -4.73
CA GLN A 160 -18.19 -3.75 -4.74
C GLN A 160 -17.66 -2.85 -3.61
N TYR A 161 -16.92 -3.42 -2.65
CA TYR A 161 -16.41 -2.74 -1.47
C TYR A 161 -14.94 -2.39 -1.63
N ILE A 162 -14.58 -1.15 -1.30
CA ILE A 162 -13.17 -0.74 -1.19
C ILE A 162 -12.56 -1.36 0.06
N PHE A 163 -13.30 -1.34 1.18
CA PHE A 163 -12.81 -1.67 2.51
C PHE A 163 -13.30 -3.03 2.99
N PHE A 164 -12.36 -3.85 3.49
CA PHE A 164 -12.65 -5.10 4.18
C PHE A 164 -13.14 -4.82 5.60
N ASP A 165 -12.38 -4.03 6.35
CA ASP A 165 -12.70 -3.44 7.65
C ASP A 165 -12.48 -1.91 7.62
N ASN A 166 -12.57 -1.20 8.74
CA ASN A 166 -12.49 0.26 8.76
C ASN A 166 -11.10 0.83 8.37
N PHE A 167 -10.10 -0.02 8.09
CA PHE A 167 -8.73 0.37 7.74
C PHE A 167 -8.21 -0.29 6.47
N HIS A 168 -8.48 -1.58 6.30
CA HIS A 168 -7.83 -2.42 5.30
C HIS A 168 -8.68 -2.56 4.03
N PRO A 169 -8.05 -2.49 2.85
CA PRO A 169 -8.76 -2.69 1.58
C PRO A 169 -9.16 -4.15 1.34
N THR A 170 -10.20 -4.36 0.54
CA THR A 170 -10.57 -5.69 0.03
C THR A 170 -9.50 -6.25 -0.92
N GLU A 171 -9.56 -7.55 -1.20
CA GLU A 171 -8.68 -8.19 -2.18
C GLU A 171 -8.72 -7.48 -3.53
N ILE A 172 -9.91 -7.16 -4.03
CA ILE A 172 -10.05 -6.53 -5.35
C ILE A 172 -9.45 -5.11 -5.38
N ALA A 173 -9.53 -4.36 -4.28
CA ALA A 173 -8.91 -3.05 -4.13
C ALA A 173 -7.38 -3.18 -4.11
N ASN A 174 -6.85 -4.15 -3.35
CA ASN A 174 -5.42 -4.47 -3.36
C ASN A 174 -4.94 -4.87 -4.77
N MET A 175 -5.71 -5.64 -5.54
CA MET A 175 -5.36 -6.01 -6.91
C MET A 175 -5.34 -4.82 -7.86
N ALA A 176 -6.30 -3.90 -7.73
CA ALA A 176 -6.31 -2.66 -8.52
C ALA A 176 -5.08 -1.81 -8.22
N THR A 177 -4.75 -1.65 -6.94
CA THR A 177 -3.54 -0.95 -6.49
C THR A 177 -2.27 -1.61 -7.00
N ALA A 178 -2.15 -2.93 -6.86
CA ALA A 178 -0.99 -3.70 -7.32
C ALA A 178 -0.75 -3.54 -8.82
N ARG A 179 -1.82 -3.56 -9.63
CA ARG A 179 -1.72 -3.37 -11.08
C ARG A 179 -1.20 -1.99 -11.45
N ARG A 180 -1.72 -0.94 -10.82
CA ARG A 180 -1.29 0.44 -11.08
C ARG A 180 0.08 0.76 -10.53
N SER A 181 0.48 0.08 -9.46
CA SER A 181 1.86 0.11 -8.96
C SER A 181 2.80 -0.58 -9.95
N PHE A 182 2.35 -1.67 -10.57
CA PHE A 182 3.15 -2.42 -11.52
C PHE A 182 3.35 -1.69 -12.84
N ASN A 183 2.24 -1.28 -13.45
CA ASN A 183 2.20 -0.54 -14.71
C ASN A 183 1.36 0.72 -14.48
N ALA A 184 2.02 1.87 -14.46
CA ALA A 184 1.39 3.13 -14.11
C ALA A 184 0.25 3.45 -15.08
N PHE A 185 -0.97 3.60 -14.56
CA PHE A 185 -2.11 4.01 -15.39
C PHE A 185 -2.10 5.53 -15.62
N LEU A 186 -1.77 6.29 -14.58
CA LEU A 186 -1.53 7.73 -14.66
C LEU A 186 -0.04 8.02 -14.48
N PRO A 187 0.50 9.08 -15.11
CA PRO A 187 1.88 9.53 -14.86
C PRO A 187 2.17 9.86 -13.39
N SER A 188 1.14 10.13 -12.59
CA SER A 188 1.25 10.42 -11.17
C SER A 188 1.32 9.19 -10.27
N ASP A 189 1.09 7.98 -10.80
CA ASP A 189 1.02 6.74 -10.02
C ASP A 189 2.39 6.27 -9.51
N ALA A 190 3.47 6.62 -10.20
CA ALA A 190 4.83 6.24 -9.82
C ALA A 190 5.86 7.31 -10.23
N TYR A 191 7.05 7.26 -9.64
CA TYR A 191 8.16 8.16 -9.95
C TYR A 191 9.52 7.55 -9.55
N PRO A 192 10.61 7.74 -10.33
CA PRO A 192 10.64 8.28 -11.68
C PRO A 192 10.03 7.33 -12.72
N THR A 193 9.82 6.07 -12.34
CA THR A 193 9.20 5.05 -13.18
C THR A 193 8.39 4.06 -12.32
N ASP A 194 7.63 3.16 -12.96
CA ASP A 194 6.87 2.10 -12.31
C ASP A 194 7.68 0.80 -12.13
N ILE A 195 7.06 -0.19 -11.47
CA ILE A 195 7.74 -1.46 -11.19
C ILE A 195 8.07 -2.22 -12.48
N SER A 196 7.22 -2.15 -13.51
CA SER A 196 7.42 -2.87 -14.77
C SER A 196 8.71 -2.44 -15.47
N GLN A 197 9.06 -1.16 -15.39
CA GLN A 197 10.33 -0.65 -15.90
C GLN A 197 11.48 -0.90 -14.92
N LEU A 198 11.27 -0.72 -13.60
CA LEU A 198 12.30 -0.98 -12.58
C LEU A 198 12.87 -2.40 -12.67
N VAL A 199 12.03 -3.40 -12.96
CA VAL A 199 12.50 -4.79 -13.01
C VAL A 199 13.33 -5.10 -14.25
N GLN A 200 13.24 -4.28 -15.31
CA GLN A 200 13.97 -4.48 -16.57
C GLN A 200 15.38 -3.89 -16.57
N THR A 201 15.75 -3.10 -15.56
CA THR A 201 17.02 -2.37 -15.48
C THR A 201 18.14 -3.14 -14.82
#